data_AF-A0A6L7RX74-F1
#
_entry.id   AF-A0A6L7RX74-F1
#
_cell.length_a   1.000
_cell.length_b   1.000
_cell.length_c   1.000
_cell.angle_alpha   90.00
_cell.angle_beta   90.00
_cell.angle_gamma   90.00
#
_symmetry.space_group_name_H-M   'P 1'
#
loop_
_entity.id
_entity.type
_entity.pdbx_description
1 polymer ?
#
loop_
_entity_poly.entity_id
_entity_poly.type
_entity_poly.pdbx_seq_one_letter_code
_entity_poly.pdbx_strand_id
1 'polypeptide(L)' 'MIRSFRDPATRRFFEGQRVAAFHGFARQATGRLTLLDSAETLRDLAALRSNRLEALRGDRAGQHSIRINMRWRI' A
#
# COMPACT_ATOMS: atom_id res chain seq x y z
N MET A 1 -2.26 10.20 -5.35
CA MET A 1 -1.32 9.90 -6.47
C MET A 1 0.01 9.45 -5.91
N ILE A 2 0.50 8.28 -6.29
CA ILE A 2 1.79 7.74 -5.83
C ILE A 2 2.93 8.44 -6.57
N ARG A 3 3.82 9.08 -5.81
CA ARG A 3 4.94 9.86 -6.39
C ARG A 3 6.23 9.05 -6.58
N SER A 4 6.45 8.02 -5.77
CA SER A 4 7.66 7.21 -5.83
C SER A 4 7.46 5.85 -5.17
N PHE A 5 8.34 4.91 -5.48
CA PHE A 5 8.38 3.57 -4.91
C PHE A 5 9.78 3.28 -4.39
N ARG A 6 9.90 2.84 -3.14
CA ARG A 6 11.17 2.33 -2.59
C ARG A 6 11.51 0.94 -3.14
N ASP A 7 10.50 0.10 -3.32
CA ASP A 7 10.65 -1.27 -3.83
C ASP A 7 10.39 -1.32 -5.35
N PRO A 8 11.40 -1.68 -6.17
CA PRO A 8 11.23 -1.81 -7.62
C PRO A 8 10.25 -2.90 -8.04
N ALA A 9 10.01 -3.93 -7.21
CA ALA A 9 9.01 -4.95 -7.52
C ALA A 9 7.59 -4.40 -7.36
N THR A 10 7.34 -3.61 -6.30
CA THR A 10 6.07 -2.89 -6.09
C THR A 10 5.77 -1.92 -7.24
N ARG A 11 6.79 -1.18 -7.74
CA ARG A 11 6.61 -0.33 -8.92
C ARG A 11 6.16 -1.12 -10.15
N ARG A 12 6.89 -2.18 -10.50
CA ARG A 12 6.54 -3.06 -11.63
C ARG A 12 5.14 -3.64 -11.50
N PHE A 13 4.78 -4.07 -10.30
CA PHE A 13 3.44 -4.56 -10.01
C PHE A 13 2.36 -3.49 -10.20
N PHE A 14 2.60 -2.27 -9.72
CA PHE A 14 1.69 -1.14 -9.91
C PHE A 14 1.49 -0.78 -11.39
N GLU A 15 2.57 -0.89 -12.19
CA GLU A 15 2.55 -0.68 -13.65
C GLU A 15 1.88 -1.85 -14.42
N GLY A 16 1.28 -2.81 -13.74
CA GLY A 16 0.54 -3.93 -14.33
C GLY A 16 1.39 -5.15 -14.68
N GLN A 17 2.68 -5.16 -14.34
CA GLN A 17 3.54 -6.32 -14.58
C GLN A 17 3.28 -7.43 -13.56
N ARG A 18 3.36 -8.68 -14.01
CA ARG A 18 3.26 -9.84 -13.12
C ARG A 18 4.51 -9.95 -12.25
N VAL A 19 4.31 -9.90 -10.93
CA VAL A 19 5.37 -10.18 -9.94
C VAL A 19 5.03 -11.47 -9.21
N ALA A 20 5.82 -12.53 -9.45
CA ALA A 20 5.56 -13.87 -8.93
C ALA A 20 5.42 -13.89 -7.40
N ALA A 21 6.25 -13.13 -6.68
CA ALA A 21 6.21 -13.03 -5.22
C ALA A 21 4.88 -12.47 -4.67
N PHE A 22 4.13 -11.72 -5.48
CA PHE A 22 2.89 -11.06 -5.05
C PHE A 22 1.64 -11.86 -5.41
N HIS A 23 1.78 -12.96 -6.16
CA HIS A 23 0.66 -13.73 -6.68
C HIS A 23 -0.39 -14.10 -5.61
N GLY A 24 0.05 -14.54 -4.43
CA GLY A 24 -0.85 -14.95 -3.34
C GLY A 24 -1.68 -13.84 -2.71
N PHE A 25 -1.38 -12.57 -2.99
CA PHE A 25 -2.10 -11.42 -2.44
C PHE A 25 -2.34 -10.29 -3.45
N ALA A 26 -2.11 -10.54 -4.74
CA ALA A 26 -2.13 -9.55 -5.80
C ALA A 26 -3.42 -8.71 -5.81
N ARG A 27 -4.59 -9.36 -5.76
CA ARG A 27 -5.89 -8.66 -5.75
C ARG A 27 -6.02 -7.66 -4.60
N GLN A 28 -5.55 -8.03 -3.41
CA GLN A 28 -5.60 -7.16 -2.23
C GLN A 28 -4.57 -6.02 -2.36
N ALA A 29 -3.35 -6.32 -2.82
CA ALA A 29 -2.32 -5.33 -3.08
C ALA A 29 -2.77 -4.29 -4.11
N THR A 30 -3.34 -4.72 -5.24
CA THR A 30 -3.86 -3.82 -6.28
C THR A 30 -4.88 -2.87 -5.71
N GLY A 31 -5.89 -3.37 -4.97
CA GLY A 31 -6.90 -2.50 -4.35
C GLY A 31 -6.31 -1.46 -3.39
N ARG A 32 -5.27 -1.83 -2.61
CA ARG A 32 -4.60 -0.86 -1.72
C ARG A 32 -3.76 0.17 -2.49
N LEU A 33 -3.06 -0.24 -3.54
CA LEU A 33 -2.26 0.67 -4.35
C LEU A 33 -3.14 1.63 -5.15
N THR A 34 -4.25 1.16 -5.73
CA THR A 34 -5.23 2.02 -6.39
C THR A 34 -5.80 3.04 -5.42
N LEU A 35 -6.13 2.63 -4.20
CA LEU A 35 -6.61 3.53 -3.16
C LEU A 35 -5.55 4.58 -2.76
N LEU A 36 -4.30 4.17 -2.57
CA LEU A 36 -3.19 5.08 -2.29
C LEU A 36 -2.97 6.07 -3.44
N ASP A 37 -3.17 5.63 -4.67
CA ASP A 37 -3.06 6.47 -5.85
C ASP A 37 -4.23 7.44 -6.01
N SER A 38 -5.44 7.07 -5.57
CA SER A 38 -6.60 7.97 -5.61
C SER A 38 -6.72 8.92 -4.42
N ALA A 39 -6.09 8.61 -3.27
CA ALA A 39 -6.21 9.43 -2.07
C ALA A 39 -5.54 10.81 -2.23
N GLU A 40 -6.22 11.85 -1.76
CA GLU A 40 -5.70 13.22 -1.72
C GLU A 40 -5.10 13.54 -0.33
N THR A 41 -5.66 12.94 0.72
CA THR A 41 -5.27 13.16 2.10
C THR A 41 -5.13 11.85 2.88
N LEU A 42 -4.36 11.89 3.98
CA LEU A 42 -4.31 10.78 4.95
C LEU A 42 -5.69 10.49 5.57
N ARG A 43 -6.57 11.49 5.65
CA ARG A 43 -7.92 11.34 6.18
C ARG A 43 -8.78 10.45 5.28
N ASP A 44 -8.61 10.54 3.96
CA ASP A 44 -9.33 9.68 3.00
C ASP A 44 -8.96 8.22 3.21
N LEU A 45 -7.68 7.97 3.44
CA LEU A 45 -7.18 6.63 3.75
C LEU A 45 -7.71 6.15 5.11
N ALA A 46 -7.80 7.01 6.12
CA ALA A 46 -8.30 6.65 7.45
C ALA A 46 -9.82 6.42 7.50
N ALA A 47 -10.59 7.09 6.63
CA ALA A 47 -12.06 7.00 6.62
C ALA A 47 -12.57 5.61 6.20
N LEU A 48 -11.75 4.85 5.47
CA LEU A 48 -12.10 3.52 5.01
C LEU A 48 -11.93 2.50 6.14
N ARG A 49 -13.04 2.02 6.71
CA ARG A 49 -13.03 1.08 7.85
C ARG A 49 -12.23 -0.20 7.62
N SER A 50 -12.12 -0.66 6.38
CA SER A 50 -11.31 -1.83 6.01
C SER A 50 -9.81 -1.51 5.89
N ASN A 51 -9.46 -0.22 5.86
CA ASN A 51 -8.12 0.30 5.74
C ASN A 51 -7.55 0.46 7.16
N ARG A 52 -6.84 -0.58 7.59
CA ARG A 52 -6.12 -0.60 8.87
C ARG A 52 -4.88 0.29 8.78
N LEU A 53 -5.08 1.59 8.60
CA LEU A 53 -4.04 2.59 8.52
C LEU A 53 -3.36 2.72 9.90
N GLU A 54 -2.07 2.49 9.94
CA GLU A 54 -1.28 2.47 11.17
C GLU A 54 -0.10 3.43 11.02
N ALA A 55 -0.01 4.42 11.91
CA ALA A 55 1.14 5.31 11.99
C ALA A 55 2.34 4.54 12.58
N LEU A 56 3.48 4.60 11.89
CA LEU A 56 4.70 3.92 12.31
C LEU A 56 5.47 4.76 13.33
N ARG A 57 6.30 4.08 14.14
CA ARG A 57 7.08 4.66 15.25
C ARG A 57 8.58 4.41 15.06
N GLY A 58 9.40 5.04 15.91
CA GLY A 58 10.87 4.93 15.85
C GLY A 58 11.44 5.58 14.58
N ASP A 59 12.39 4.91 13.93
CA ASP A 59 13.08 5.39 12.72
C ASP A 59 12.14 5.60 11.51
N ARG A 60 10.89 5.12 11.61
CA ARG A 60 9.85 5.29 10.59
C ARG A 60 8.77 6.26 11.01
N ALA A 61 8.99 7.09 12.04
CA ALA A 61 8.05 8.12 12.44
C ALA A 61 7.69 9.02 11.24
N GLY A 62 6.40 9.34 11.11
CA GLY A 62 5.84 10.08 9.97
C GLY A 62 5.45 9.21 8.76
N GLN A 63 5.83 7.94 8.74
CA GLN A 63 5.34 6.98 7.76
C GLN A 63 4.09 6.26 8.26
N HIS A 64 3.30 5.75 7.31
CA HIS A 64 2.11 4.97 7.59
C HIS A 64 2.22 3.59 6.97
N SER A 65 1.49 2.62 7.51
CA SER A 65 1.30 1.33 6.87
C SER A 65 -0.17 1.00 6.70
N ILE A 66 -0.50 0.32 5.61
CA ILE A 66 -1.81 -0.22 5.30
C ILE A 66 -1.66 -1.73 5.19
N ARG A 67 -2.47 -2.46 5.97
CA ARG A 67 -2.45 -3.92 5.95
C ARG A 67 -3.06 -4.48 4.66
N ILE A 68 -2.31 -5.35 3.99
CA ILE A 68 -2.84 -6.22 2.93
C ILE A 68 -3.48 -7.44 3.58
N ASN A 69 -2.73 -8.17 4.41
CA ASN A 69 -3.20 -9.35 5.14
C ASN A 69 -2.40 -9.57 6.43
N MET A 70 -2.42 -10.79 7.01
CA MET A 70 -1.69 -11.07 8.24
C MET A 70 -0.17 -10.92 8.11
N ARG A 71 0.37 -11.15 6.91
CA ARG A 71 1.83 -11.14 6.62
C ARG A 71 2.30 -9.86 5.95
N TRP A 72 1.49 -9.27 5.07
CA TRP A 72 1.93 -8.20 4.16
C TRP A 72 1.27 -6.86 4.46
N ARG A 73 2.04 -5.78 4.24
CA ARG A 73 1.66 -4.38 4.43
C ARG A 73 2.31 -3.54 3.33
N ILE A 74 1.66 -2.43 2.97
CA ILE A 74 2.25 -1.35 2.16
C ILE A 74 2.50 -0.17 3.09
#